data_AF-A0A9E5HN90-F1
#
_entry.id   AF-A0A9E5HN90-F1
#
_cell.length_a   1.000
_cell.length_b   1.000
_cell.length_c   1.000
_cell.angle_alpha   90.00
_cell.angle_beta   90.00
_cell.angle_gamma   90.00
#
_symmetry.space_group_name_H-M   'P 1'
#
loop_
_entity.id
_entity.type
_entity.pdbx_description
1 polymer ?
#
loop_
_entity_poly.entity_id
_entity_poly.type
_entity_poly.pdbx_seq_one_letter_code
_entity_poly.pdbx_strand_id
1 'polypeptide(L)'
;LVAQGYQGIEITCRMAGDAPFVTDEGNFILDLHMGQIADAKALASAINQIPGVVENGLFIDICSAVVVGNADGSVRMELKSGADTEVRQMMGDTNENLFSDIES
;
A
#
# COMPACT_ATOMS: atom_id res chain seq x y z
N LEU A 1 12.07 -7.55 -14.97
CA LEU A 1 11.22 -8.35 -14.04
C LEU A 1 11.12 -9.83 -14.40
N VAL A 2 11.35 -10.22 -15.66
CA VAL A 2 11.41 -11.64 -16.08
C VAL A 2 12.39 -12.49 -15.27
N ALA A 3 13.55 -11.94 -14.90
CA ALA A 3 14.51 -12.62 -14.02
C ALA A 3 13.93 -12.99 -12.64
N GLN A 4 12.93 -12.24 -12.17
CA GLN A 4 12.18 -12.50 -10.94
C GLN A 4 10.93 -13.37 -11.17
N GLY A 5 10.83 -14.02 -12.34
CA GLY A 5 9.74 -14.92 -12.70
C GLY A 5 8.49 -14.24 -13.27
N TYR A 6 8.46 -12.91 -13.36
CA TYR A 6 7.28 -12.21 -13.87
C TYR A 6 7.32 -12.03 -15.39
N GLN A 7 6.35 -12.61 -16.07
CA GLN A 7 6.19 -12.56 -17.53
C GLN A 7 4.78 -12.12 -17.88
N GLY A 8 4.62 -11.48 -19.04
CA GLY A 8 3.29 -11.05 -19.52
C GLY A 8 2.60 -10.02 -18.63
N ILE A 9 3.35 -9.28 -17.81
CA ILE A 9 2.79 -8.20 -16.99
C ILE A 9 2.26 -7.12 -17.93
N GLU A 10 0.99 -6.77 -17.77
CA GLU A 10 0.43 -5.58 -18.39
C GLU A 10 0.98 -4.35 -17.68
N ILE A 11 1.60 -3.45 -18.45
CA ILE A 11 2.19 -2.21 -17.95
C ILE A 11 1.49 -1.06 -18.66
N THR A 12 0.85 -0.19 -17.89
CA THR A 12 0.14 0.98 -18.41
C THR A 12 0.75 2.26 -17.83
N CYS A 13 0.74 3.35 -18.60
CA CYS A 13 1.04 4.66 -18.04
C CYS A 13 -0.23 5.20 -17.38
N ARG A 14 -0.09 5.71 -16.15
CA ARG A 14 -1.23 6.30 -15.45
C ARG A 14 -1.67 7.58 -16.16
N MET A 15 -2.97 7.69 -16.44
CA MET A 15 -3.55 8.81 -17.17
C MET A 15 -4.45 9.67 -16.25
N ALA A 16 -4.48 10.97 -16.53
CA ALA A 16 -5.42 11.95 -15.99
C ALA A 16 -6.23 12.55 -17.14
N GLY A 17 -7.30 11.86 -17.55
CA GLY A 17 -7.99 12.15 -18.81
C GLY A 17 -7.14 11.75 -20.01
N ASP A 18 -6.92 12.67 -20.94
CA ASP A 18 -6.18 12.42 -22.19
C ASP A 18 -4.65 12.62 -22.06
N ALA A 19 -4.15 12.98 -20.88
CA ALA A 19 -2.74 13.23 -20.63
C ALA A 19 -2.18 12.32 -19.53
N PRO A 20 -0.86 12.00 -19.53
CA PRO A 20 -0.24 11.27 -18.43
C PRO A 20 -0.41 12.00 -17.10
N PHE A 21 -0.70 11.25 -16.05
CA PHE A 21 -0.64 11.77 -14.69
C PHE A 21 0.81 12.08 -14.33
N VAL A 22 1.02 13.26 -13.75
CA VAL A 22 2.31 13.74 -13.27
C VAL A 22 2.21 13.91 -11.77
N THR A 23 3.13 13.31 -11.02
CA THR A 23 3.21 13.48 -9.57
C THR A 23 3.61 14.90 -9.20
N ASP A 24 3.44 15.26 -7.92
CA ASP A 24 3.89 16.57 -7.40
C ASP A 24 5.39 16.81 -7.63
N GLU A 25 6.19 15.75 -7.63
CA GLU A 25 7.64 15.77 -7.91
C GLU A 25 7.98 15.68 -9.41
N GLY A 26 6.99 15.81 -10.31
CA GLY A 26 7.20 15.88 -11.74
C GLY A 26 7.46 14.54 -12.44
N ASN A 27 7.16 13.41 -11.80
CA ASN A 27 7.41 12.07 -12.36
C ASN A 27 6.16 11.44 -12.95
N PHE A 28 6.34 10.55 -13.92
CA PHE A 28 5.27 9.69 -14.43
C PHE A 28 5.09 8.46 -13.55
N ILE A 29 3.89 7.89 -13.55
CA ILE A 29 3.59 6.61 -12.90
C ILE A 29 3.35 5.55 -13.97
N LEU A 30 4.02 4.41 -13.81
CA LEU A 30 3.74 3.18 -14.55
C LEU A 30 3.02 2.21 -13.63
N ASP A 31 1.82 1.80 -14.02
CA ASP A 31 1.00 0.81 -13.34
C ASP A 31 1.35 -0.58 -13.85
N LEU A 32 1.89 -1.41 -12.96
CA LEU A 32 2.27 -2.80 -13.25
C LEU A 32 1.18 -3.73 -12.69
N HIS A 33 0.40 -4.35 -13.57
CA HIS A 33 -0.66 -5.26 -13.18
C HIS A 33 -0.09 -6.66 -12.87
N MET A 34 0.53 -6.78 -11.70
CA MET A 34 1.29 -7.97 -11.30
C MET A 34 0.42 -9.20 -11.01
N GLY A 35 -0.84 -9.01 -10.62
CA GLY A 35 -1.75 -10.07 -10.14
C GLY A 35 -1.33 -10.61 -8.75
N GLN A 36 -0.18 -11.27 -8.67
CA GLN A 36 0.42 -11.75 -7.43
C GLN A 36 1.90 -11.37 -7.36
N ILE A 37 2.35 -10.99 -6.16
CA ILE A 37 3.76 -10.72 -5.87
C ILE A 37 4.26 -11.83 -4.94
N ALA A 38 5.17 -12.67 -5.43
CA ALA A 38 5.70 -13.80 -4.68
C ALA A 38 6.77 -13.37 -3.66
N ASP A 39 7.67 -12.47 -4.06
CA ASP A 39 8.69 -11.87 -3.21
C ASP A 39 8.72 -10.36 -3.45
N ALA A 40 8.12 -9.61 -2.52
CA ALA A 40 8.06 -8.16 -2.59
C ALA A 40 9.44 -7.51 -2.44
N LYS A 41 10.33 -8.07 -1.60
CA LYS A 41 11.68 -7.53 -1.35
C LYS A 41 12.55 -7.63 -2.58
N ALA A 42 12.59 -8.82 -3.18
CA ALA A 42 13.34 -9.05 -4.40
C ALA A 42 12.79 -8.23 -5.58
N LEU A 43 11.47 -8.05 -5.65
CA LEU A 43 10.83 -7.22 -6.66
C LEU A 43 11.19 -5.74 -6.50
N ALA A 44 11.02 -5.18 -5.29
CA ALA A 44 11.34 -3.77 -5.01
C ALA A 44 12.82 -3.47 -5.32
N SER A 45 13.74 -4.33 -4.88
CA SER A 45 15.17 -4.17 -5.17
C SER A 45 15.47 -4.20 -6.66
N ALA A 46 14.82 -5.11 -7.42
CA ALA A 46 15.00 -5.19 -8.86
C ALA A 46 14.42 -3.97 -9.60
N ILE A 47 13.28 -3.44 -9.15
CA ILE A 47 12.67 -2.23 -9.73
C ILE A 47 13.57 -1.01 -9.50
N ASN A 48 14.07 -0.84 -8.27
CA ASN A 48 14.91 0.32 -7.91
C ASN A 48 16.30 0.32 -8.60
N GLN A 49 16.71 -0.80 -9.20
CA GLN A 49 17.93 -0.88 -10.01
C GLN A 49 17.73 -0.46 -11.48
N ILE A 50 16.49 -0.20 -11.92
CA ILE A 50 16.20 0.19 -13.29
C ILE A 50 16.47 1.70 -13.45
N PRO A 51 17.36 2.13 -14.36
CA PRO A 51 17.60 3.55 -14.59
C PRO A 51 16.33 4.28 -15.01
N GLY A 52 16.07 5.43 -14.39
CA GLY A 52 14.86 6.23 -14.62
C GLY A 52 13.69 5.87 -13.70
N VAL A 53 13.76 4.77 -12.95
CA VAL A 53 12.85 4.55 -11.83
C VAL A 53 13.27 5.44 -10.67
N VAL A 54 12.31 6.21 -10.16
CA VAL A 54 12.52 7.06 -8.97
C VAL A 54 12.21 6.29 -7.70
N GLU A 55 11.04 5.65 -7.63
CA GLU A 55 10.64 4.80 -6.49
C GLU A 55 9.50 3.85 -6.93
N ASN A 56 9.11 2.93 -6.05
CA ASN A 56 7.97 2.04 -6.27
C ASN A 56 6.98 2.05 -5.07
N GLY A 57 5.79 1.49 -5.28
CA GLY A 57 4.72 1.47 -4.27
C GLY A 57 4.79 0.35 -3.23
N LEU A 58 5.91 -0.37 -3.09
CA LEU A 58 6.05 -1.49 -2.14
C LEU A 58 6.59 -1.00 -0.79
N PHE A 59 5.68 -0.86 0.18
CA PHE A 59 5.99 -0.41 1.54
C PHE A 59 6.41 -1.58 2.43
N ILE A 60 7.65 -2.04 2.26
CA ILE A 60 8.14 -3.25 2.92
C ILE A 60 8.79 -2.93 4.27
N ASP A 61 8.47 -3.71 5.30
CA ASP A 61 9.01 -3.64 6.67
C ASP A 61 8.77 -2.33 7.44
N ILE A 62 8.07 -1.34 6.87
CA ILE A 62 7.80 -0.04 7.51
C ILE A 62 6.52 0.02 8.35
N CYS A 63 5.56 -0.89 8.11
CA CYS A 63 4.26 -0.86 8.79
C CYS A 63 4.37 -1.49 10.18
N SER A 64 3.99 -0.74 11.22
CA SER A 64 3.98 -1.21 12.61
C SER A 64 2.59 -1.62 13.10
N ALA A 65 1.54 -1.08 12.50
CA ALA A 65 0.15 -1.34 12.86
C ALA A 65 -0.75 -1.22 11.63
N VAL A 66 -1.77 -2.08 11.54
CA VAL A 66 -2.83 -2.02 10.52
C VAL A 66 -4.17 -1.87 11.24
N VAL A 67 -4.99 -0.91 10.81
CA VAL A 67 -6.37 -0.75 11.27
C VAL A 67 -7.30 -1.01 10.09
N VAL A 68 -8.23 -1.95 10.24
CA VAL A 68 -9.19 -2.37 9.21
C VAL A 68 -10.60 -2.06 9.69
N GLY A 69 -11.31 -1.18 8.97
CA GLY A 69 -12.73 -0.96 9.14
C GLY A 69 -13.53 -1.90 8.25
N ASN A 70 -14.47 -2.65 8.84
CA ASN A 70 -15.34 -3.58 8.13
C ASN A 70 -16.69 -2.94 7.77
N ALA A 71 -17.36 -3.50 6.77
CA ALA A 71 -18.66 -3.01 6.29
C ALA A 71 -19.79 -3.10 7.35
N ASP A 72 -19.62 -3.94 8.38
CA ASP A 72 -20.56 -4.09 9.50
C ASP A 72 -20.32 -3.05 10.63
N GLY A 73 -19.37 -2.13 10.44
CA GLY A 73 -19.00 -1.12 11.43
C GLY A 73 -17.99 -1.61 12.48
N SER A 74 -17.56 -2.87 12.44
CA SER A 74 -16.47 -3.33 13.31
C SER A 74 -15.12 -2.79 12.84
N VAL A 75 -14.22 -2.57 13.80
CA VAL A 75 -12.83 -2.18 13.53
C VAL A 75 -11.91 -3.22 14.15
N ARG A 76 -10.91 -3.65 13.37
CA ARG A 76 -9.85 -4.55 13.81
C ARG A 76 -8.51 -3.83 13.74
N MET A 77 -7.68 -3.99 14.78
CA MET A 77 -6.30 -3.56 14.76
C MET A 77 -5.35 -4.77 14.83
N GLU A 78 -4.26 -4.72 14.06
CA GLU A 78 -3.16 -5.69 14.11
C GLU A 78 -1.83 -4.96 14.32
N LEU A 79 -1.03 -5.39 15.29
CA LEU A 79 0.31 -4.85 15.57
C LEU A 79 1.39 -5.79 15.05
N LYS A 80 2.48 -5.25 14.51
CA LYS A 80 3.66 -6.01 14.05
C LYS A 80 4.28 -6.85 15.18
N SER A 81 4.14 -6.42 16.44
CA SER A 81 4.64 -7.13 17.63
C SER A 81 3.85 -8.38 18.00
N GLY A 82 2.72 -8.65 17.33
CA GLY A 82 1.85 -9.80 17.64
C GLY A 82 1.01 -9.65 18.90
N ALA A 83 0.95 -8.45 19.50
CA ALA A 83 0.06 -8.14 20.61
C ALA A 83 -1.38 -7.93 20.11
N ASP A 84 -2.33 -8.33 20.96
CA ASP A 84 -3.66 -8.82 20.62
C ASP A 84 -4.52 -7.98 19.67
N THR A 85 -5.31 -8.70 18.88
CA THR A 85 -6.40 -8.17 18.07
C THR A 85 -7.52 -7.68 18.99
N GLU A 86 -7.55 -6.38 19.30
CA GLU A 86 -8.76 -5.77 19.85
C GLU A 86 -9.78 -5.61 18.71
N VAL A 87 -10.84 -6.43 18.73
CA VAL A 87 -12.03 -6.20 17.90
C VAL A 87 -12.91 -5.21 18.66
N ARG A 88 -12.99 -3.97 18.18
CA ARG A 88 -13.94 -2.98 18.69
C ARG A 88 -15.17 -2.96 17.80
N GLN A 89 -16.32 -3.37 18.35
CA GLN A 89 -17.60 -3.28 17.65
C GLN A 89 -18.20 -1.90 17.92
N MET A 90 -18.17 -1.01 16.92
CA MET A 90 -18.81 0.30 17.01
C MET A 90 -20.32 0.11 16.77
N MET A 91 -21.06 -0.28 17.81
CA MET A 91 -22.51 -0.10 17.79
C MET A 91 -22.81 1.34 18.19
N GLY A 92 -23.28 2.12 17.21
CA GLY A 92 -24.18 3.27 17.37
C GLY A 92 -23.89 4.26 18.50
N ASP A 93 -23.47 5.46 18.08
CA ASP A 93 -23.54 6.73 18.81
C ASP A 93 -22.42 7.00 19.82
N THR A 94 -21.34 7.64 19.36
CA THR A 94 -20.79 8.87 19.96
C THR A 94 -19.73 9.49 19.05
N ASN A 95 -19.68 10.82 19.08
CA ASN A 95 -18.77 11.73 18.38
C ASN A 95 -17.31 11.64 18.90
N GLU A 96 -16.81 10.45 19.23
CA GLU A 96 -15.48 10.28 19.80
C GLU A 96 -14.46 9.86 18.72
N ASN A 97 -13.43 10.70 18.57
CA ASN A 97 -12.36 10.49 17.62
C ASN A 97 -11.37 9.44 18.18
N LEU A 98 -11.29 8.28 17.53
CA LEU A 98 -10.40 7.17 17.86
C LEU A 98 -8.89 7.54 17.84
N PHE A 99 -8.52 8.69 17.26
CA PHE A 99 -7.15 9.17 17.15
C PHE A 99 -6.72 10.13 18.28
N SER A 100 -7.55 10.35 19.31
CA SER A 100 -7.19 11.23 20.45
C SER A 100 -5.88 10.84 21.14
N ASP A 101 -5.57 9.54 21.14
CA ASP A 101 -4.49 8.99 21.97
C ASP A 101 -3.14 8.95 21.23
N ILE A 102 -3.09 9.39 19.97
CA ILE A 102 -1.88 9.38 19.13
C ILE A 102 -1.14 10.73 19.16
N GLU A 103 -1.73 11.79 19.73
CA GLU A 103 -1.11 13.13 19.81
C GLU A 103 -0.33 13.44 21.11
N SER A 104 -0.03 12.45 21.97
CA SER A 104 0.73 12.68 23.23
C SER A 104 2.18 12.23 23.20
#